data_AF-A0A0A7S315-F1
#
_entry.id   AF-A0A0A7S315-F1
#
_cell.length_a   1.000
_cell.length_b   1.000
_cell.length_c   1.000
_cell.angle_alpha   90.00
_cell.angle_beta   90.00
_cell.angle_gamma   90.00
#
_symmetry.space_group_name_H-M   'P 1'
#
loop_
_entity.id
_entity.type
_entity.pdbx_description
1 polymer ?
#
loop_
_entity_poly.entity_id
_entity_poly.type
_entity_poly.pdbx_seq_one_letter_code
_entity_poly.pdbx_strand_id
1 'polypeptide(L)'
;MALFGTTAAQWRQANPDQKGNIRDVATLEQLVVLSNLESINSVLIHQGISACGRLIQLNGITINQMQSLVNISETKNLIFS
;
A
#
# COMPACT_ATOMS: atom_id res chain seq x y z
N MET A 1 5.80 3.59 -3.41
CA MET A 1 5.10 4.50 -4.34
C MET A 1 3.62 4.19 -4.43
N ALA A 2 3.19 2.99 -4.84
CA ALA A 2 1.77 2.75 -5.08
C ALA A 2 0.85 2.95 -3.87
N LEU A 3 1.26 2.48 -2.69
CA LEU A 3 0.50 2.68 -1.45
C LEU A 3 0.83 3.99 -0.73
N PHE A 4 2.11 4.32 -0.58
CA PHE A 4 2.56 5.41 0.30
C PHE A 4 2.97 6.70 -0.44
N GLY A 5 2.88 6.75 -1.77
CA GLY A 5 3.33 7.90 -2.58
C GLY A 5 4.85 8.16 -2.56
N THR A 6 5.59 7.51 -1.67
CA THR A 6 7.04 7.70 -1.47
C THR A 6 7.82 6.41 -1.68
N THR A 7 9.14 6.53 -1.88
CA THR A 7 10.08 5.40 -1.86
C THR A 7 10.61 5.17 -0.45
N ALA A 8 11.16 3.98 -0.18
CA ALA A 8 11.79 3.70 1.10
C ALA A 8 12.95 4.67 1.41
N ALA A 9 13.71 5.06 0.38
CA ALA A 9 14.81 6.02 0.52
C ALA A 9 14.32 7.42 0.90
N GLN A 10 13.31 7.94 0.19
CA GLN A 10 12.70 9.24 0.50
C GLN A 10 12.09 9.25 1.90
N TRP A 11 11.43 8.16 2.31
CA TRP A 11 10.89 8.06 3.66
C TRP A 11 12.01 8.06 4.73
N ARG A 12 13.12 7.34 4.50
CA ARG A 12 14.27 7.33 5.40
C ARG A 12 14.89 8.72 5.54
N GLN A 13 15.02 9.44 4.43
CA GLN A 13 15.54 10.80 4.40
C GLN A 13 14.62 11.77 5.16
N ALA A 14 13.31 11.60 5.04
CA ALA A 14 12.32 12.43 5.74
C ALA A 14 12.15 12.07 7.22
N ASN A 15 12.53 10.86 7.64
CA ASN A 15 12.37 10.36 9.01
C ASN A 15 13.71 9.82 9.57
N PRO A 16 14.74 10.67 9.72
CA PRO A 16 16.08 10.23 10.12
C PRO A 16 16.14 9.63 11.52
N ASP A 17 15.25 10.05 12.42
CA ASP A 17 15.22 9.61 13.82
C ASP A 17 14.30 8.40 14.07
N GLN A 18 13.51 7.97 13.08
CA GLN A 18 12.69 6.77 13.22
C GLN A 18 13.53 5.51 13.03
N LYS A 19 13.54 4.68 14.07
CA LYS A 19 14.09 3.32 14.00
C LYS A 19 13.10 2.43 13.25
N GLY A 20 13.37 2.15 11.97
CA GLY A 20 12.57 1.21 11.18
C GLY A 20 12.38 1.65 9.72
N ASN A 21 11.31 1.13 9.11
CA ASN A 21 10.82 1.44 7.77
C ASN A 21 9.37 1.92 7.84
N ILE A 22 8.88 2.49 6.74
CA ILE A 22 7.48 2.95 6.60
C ILE A 22 6.43 1.88 6.93
N ARG A 23 6.78 0.58 6.83
CA ARG A 23 5.88 -0.53 7.19
C ARG A 23 5.63 -0.62 8.69
N ASP A 24 6.60 -0.25 9.51
CA ASP A 24 6.51 -0.36 10.97
C ASP A 24 5.54 0.66 11.56
N VAL A 25 5.21 1.70 10.79
CA VAL A 25 4.27 2.77 11.16
C VAL A 25 2.99 2.76 10.31
N ALA A 26 2.81 1.73 9.47
CA ALA A 26 1.62 1.59 8.63
C ALA A 26 0.45 1.01 9.42
N THR A 27 -0.78 1.39 9.05
CA THR A 27 -1.98 0.78 9.64
C THR A 27 -2.12 -0.68 9.21
N LEU A 28 -2.95 -1.46 9.91
CA LEU A 28 -3.21 -2.85 9.54
C LEU A 28 -3.79 -2.95 8.12
N GLU A 29 -4.72 -2.06 7.77
CA GLU A 29 -5.32 -1.98 6.43
C GLU A 29 -4.24 -1.72 5.37
N GLN A 30 -3.34 -0.78 5.62
CA GLN A 30 -2.22 -0.49 4.73
C GLN A 30 -1.29 -1.69 4.58
N LEU A 31 -1.01 -2.43 5.65
CA LEU A 31 -0.20 -3.65 5.57
C LEU A 31 -0.88 -4.76 4.76
N VAL A 32 -2.20 -4.92 4.89
CA VAL A 32 -2.99 -5.87 4.08
C VAL A 32 -2.92 -5.50 2.60
N VAL A 33 -3.15 -4.23 2.26
CA VAL A 33 -3.04 -3.75 0.87
C VAL A 33 -1.62 -3.94 0.35
N LEU A 34 -0.60 -3.62 1.15
CA LEU A 34 0.79 -3.76 0.75
C LEU A 34 1.14 -5.22 0.40
N SER A 35 0.77 -6.17 1.25
CA SER A 35 0.98 -7.61 1.02
C SER A 35 0.32 -8.07 -0.29
N ASN A 36 -0.90 -7.57 -0.56
CA ASN A 36 -1.59 -7.89 -1.80
C ASN A 36 -0.90 -7.30 -3.04
N LEU A 37 -0.44 -6.04 -2.96
CA LEU A 37 0.30 -5.40 -4.05
C LEU A 37 1.61 -6.12 -4.37
N GLU A 38 2.30 -6.68 -3.37
CA GLU A 38 3.50 -7.49 -3.57
C GLU A 38 3.22 -8.75 -4.40
N SER A 39 2.15 -9.46 -4.04
CA SER A 39 1.70 -10.65 -4.78
C SER A 39 1.33 -10.30 -6.23
N ILE A 40 0.51 -9.26 -6.43
CA ILE A 40 0.09 -8.82 -7.77
C ILE A 40 1.28 -8.35 -8.59
N ASN A 41 2.18 -7.56 -8.01
CA ASN A 41 3.38 -7.10 -8.71
C ASN A 41 4.25 -8.27 -9.18
N SER A 42 4.37 -9.34 -8.39
CA SER A 42 5.07 -10.57 -8.80
C SER A 42 4.45 -11.19 -10.06
N VAL A 43 3.12 -11.33 -10.08
CA VAL A 43 2.39 -11.84 -11.25
C VAL A 43 2.60 -10.94 -12.48
N LEU A 44 2.52 -9.62 -12.32
CA LEU A 44 2.72 -8.67 -13.42
C LEU A 44 4.16 -8.67 -13.95
N ILE A 45 5.16 -8.94 -13.10
CA ILE A 45 6.55 -9.14 -13.52
C ILE A 45 6.64 -10.41 -14.38
N HIS A 46 6.03 -11.52 -13.94
CA HIS A 46 6.00 -12.76 -14.72
C HIS A 46 5.31 -12.61 -16.08
N GLN A 47 4.32 -11.73 -16.18
CA GLN A 47 3.64 -11.38 -17.43
C GLN A 47 4.45 -10.44 -18.34
N GLY A 48 5.63 -9.99 -17.92
CA GLY A 48 6.49 -9.11 -18.71
C GLY A 48 6.01 -7.66 -18.80
N ILE A 49 5.08 -7.24 -17.93
CA ILE A 49 4.58 -5.86 -17.91
C ILE A 49 5.71 -4.91 -17.49
N SER A 50 5.88 -3.79 -18.19
CA SER A 50 6.93 -2.81 -17.89
C SER A 50 6.75 -2.21 -16.49
N ALA A 51 7.85 -1.75 -15.86
CA ALA A 51 7.78 -1.16 -14.52
C ALA A 51 6.79 0.01 -14.42
N CYS A 52 6.73 0.86 -15.46
CA CYS A 52 5.77 1.95 -15.57
C CYS A 52 4.32 1.43 -15.66
N GLY A 53 4.08 0.42 -16.51
CA GLY A 53 2.76 -0.21 -16.63
C GLY A 53 2.29 -0.85 -15.32
N ARG A 54 3.19 -1.54 -14.61
CA ARG A 54 2.89 -2.12 -13.29
C ARG A 54 2.53 -1.03 -12.28
N LEU A 55 3.29 0.06 -12.24
CA LEU A 55 3.02 1.16 -11.32
C LEU A 55 1.61 1.74 -11.51
N ILE A 56 1.20 1.96 -12.77
CA ILE A 56 -0.15 2.46 -13.09
C ILE A 56 -1.23 1.49 -12.59
N GLN A 57 -1.08 0.20 -12.86
CA GLN A 57 -2.06 -0.81 -12.42
C GLN A 57 -2.10 -0.93 -10.89
N LEU A 58 -0.95 -1.01 -10.24
CA LEU A 58 -0.84 -1.11 -8.79
C LEU A 58 -1.44 0.13 -8.11
N ASN A 59 -1.26 1.33 -8.65
CA ASN A 59 -1.90 2.54 -8.12
C ASN A 59 -3.44 2.44 -8.17
N GLY A 60 -4.00 2.02 -9.31
CA GLY A 60 -5.45 1.84 -9.45
C GLY A 60 -6.00 0.80 -8.47
N ILE A 61 -5.30 -0.32 -8.31
CA ILE A 61 -5.66 -1.37 -7.35
C ILE A 61 -5.60 -0.85 -5.90
N THR A 62 -4.56 -0.08 -5.57
CA THR A 62 -4.38 0.50 -4.23
C THR A 62 -5.56 1.41 -3.85
N ILE A 63 -5.98 2.30 -4.76
CA ILE A 63 -7.10 3.22 -4.53
C ILE A 63 -8.38 2.43 -4.19
N ASN A 64 -8.71 1.43 -5.01
CA ASN A 64 -9.92 0.61 -4.82
C ASN A 64 -9.89 -0.17 -3.49
N GLN A 65 -8.74 -0.73 -3.12
CA GLN A 65 -8.62 -1.52 -1.88
C GLN A 65 -8.67 -0.63 -0.63
N MET A 66 -8.01 0.53 -0.65
CA MET A 66 -8.07 1.48 0.46
C MET A 66 -9.48 2.03 0.66
N GLN A 67 -10.19 2.38 -0.42
CA GLN A 67 -11.60 2.79 -0.34
C GLN A 67 -12.47 1.70 0.29
N SER A 68 -12.28 0.44 -0.13
CA SER A 68 -13.05 -0.68 0.39
C SER A 68 -12.79 -0.93 1.88
N LEU A 69 -11.51 -0.90 2.29
CA LEU A 69 -11.11 -1.16 3.67
C LEU A 69 -11.47 -0.01 4.63
N VAL A 70 -11.30 1.24 4.20
CA VAL A 70 -11.72 2.41 5.00
C VAL A 70 -13.23 2.38 5.24
N ASN A 71 -14.04 2.12 4.19
CA ASN A 71 -15.49 2.01 4.34
C ASN A 71 -15.90 0.87 5.30
N ILE A 72 -15.18 -0.26 5.28
CA ILE A 72 -15.42 -1.36 6.22
C ILE A 72 -15.04 -0.95 7.66
N SER A 73 -13.93 -0.26 7.85
CA SER A 73 -13.50 0.20 9.18
C SER A 73 -14.47 1.23 9.77
N GLU A 74 -14.99 2.16 8.96
CA GLU A 74 -16.07 3.07 9.36
C GLU A 74 -17.35 2.31 9.74
N THR A 75 -17.74 1.30 8.95
CA THR A 75 -18.93 0.49 9.22
C THR A 75 -18.79 -0.34 10.50
N LYS A 76 -17.60 -0.91 10.77
CA LYS A 76 -17.34 -1.61 12.03
C LYS A 76 -17.52 -0.70 13.24
N ASN A 77 -17.02 0.54 13.17
CA ASN A 77 -17.16 1.50 14.27
C ASN A 77 -18.64 1.85 14.57
N LEU A 78 -19.52 1.77 13.57
CA LEU A 78 -20.96 2.00 13.75
C LEU A 78 -21.71 0.79 14.31
N ILE A 79 -21.20 -0.43 14.12
CA ILE A 79 -21.84 -1.68 14.60
C ILE A 79 -21.46 -1.99 16.05
N PHE A 80 -20.31 -1.49 16.51
CA PHE A 80 -19.77 -1.72 17.85
C PHE A 80 -19.88 -0.50 18.78
N SER A 81 -20.62 0.54 18.38
CA SER A 81 -20.99 1.71 19.21
C SER A 81 -22.39 1.58 19.78
#